data_AF-A0A495FEL9-F1
#
_entry.id   AF-A0A495FEL9-F1
#
_cell.length_a   1.000
_cell.length_b   1.000
_cell.length_c   1.000
_cell.angle_alpha   90.00
_cell.angle_beta   90.00
_cell.angle_gamma   90.00
#
_symmetry.space_group_name_H-M   'P 1'
#
loop_
_entity.id
_entity.type
_entity.pdbx_description
1 polymer ?
#
loop_
_entity_poly.entity_id
_entity_poly.type
_entity_poly.pdbx_seq_one_letter_code
_entity_poly.pdbx_strand_id
1 'polypeptide(L)' 'MILYKPGAQFIYKGRRVSVDYVIIRRTGLWVRLAGSEEVCRPEDLTPISPHAYGLPEGRH' A
#
# COMPACT_ATOMS: atom_id res chain seq x y z
N MET A 1 -5.05 -11.09 -2.96
CA MET A 1 -4.11 -10.95 -1.84
C MET A 1 -3.42 -9.61 -1.96
N ILE A 2 -3.44 -8.78 -0.91
CA ILE A 2 -2.84 -7.42 -0.92
C ILE A 2 -1.34 -7.54 -0.64
N LEU A 3 -0.51 -6.86 -1.43
CA LEU A 3 0.94 -6.85 -1.24
C LEU A 3 1.42 -5.48 -0.76
N TYR A 4 1.93 -5.41 0.48
CA TYR A 4 2.54 -4.22 1.05
C TYR A 4 4.04 -4.19 0.71
N LYS A 5 4.37 -3.70 -0.48
CA LYS A 5 5.77 -3.53 -0.93
C LYS A 5 6.11 -2.04 -1.08
N PRO A 6 7.38 -1.64 -0.94
CA PRO A 6 7.81 -0.28 -1.23
C PRO A 6 7.23 0.24 -2.57
N GLY A 7 6.72 1.47 -2.55
CA GLY A 7 6.07 2.12 -3.69
C GLY A 7 4.62 1.70 -3.98
N ALA A 8 4.10 0.63 -3.35
CA ALA A 8 2.68 0.29 -3.48
C ALA A 8 1.80 1.41 -2.90
N GLN A 9 0.67 1.69 -3.55
CA GLN A 9 -0.18 2.82 -3.21
C GLN A 9 -1.51 2.38 -2.61
N PHE A 10 -1.93 3.13 -1.59
CA PHE A 10 -3.11 2.87 -0.79
C PHE A 10 -3.83 4.18 -0.47
N ILE A 11 -5.10 4.07 -0.04
CA ILE A 11 -5.79 5.16 0.64
C ILE A 11 -5.63 4.98 2.14
N TYR A 12 -5.21 6.04 2.81
CA TYR A 12 -5.07 6.13 4.26
C TYR A 12 -5.63 7.47 4.74
N LYS A 13 -6.59 7.44 5.68
CA LYS A 13 -7.29 8.64 6.18
C LYS A 13 -7.80 9.56 5.04
N GLY A 14 -8.31 8.97 3.96
CA GLY A 14 -8.82 9.68 2.78
C GLY A 14 -7.76 10.26 1.84
N ARG A 15 -6.47 9.99 2.05
CA ARG A 15 -5.36 10.47 1.20
C ARG A 15 -4.65 9.31 0.51
N ARG A 16 -4.18 9.55 -0.72
CA ARG A 16 -3.30 8.60 -1.42
C ARG A 16 -1.91 8.65 -0.79
N VAL A 17 -1.43 7.50 -0.36
CA VAL A 17 -0.11 7.32 0.25
C VAL A 17 0.63 6.19 -0.44
N SER A 18 1.95 6.17 -0.35
CA SER A 18 2.78 5.05 -0.78
C SER A 18 3.52 4.42 0.38
N VAL A 19 3.75 3.11 0.30
CA VAL A 19 4.57 2.36 1.25
C VAL A 19 6.03 2.77 1.06
N ASP A 20 6.69 3.10 2.17
CA ASP A 20 8.15 3.24 2.23
C ASP A 20 8.78 1.86 2.52
N TYR A 21 8.53 1.33 3.72
CA TYR A 21 8.93 -0.01 4.11
C TYR A 21 7.93 -0.65 5.08
N VAL A 22 8.06 -1.96 5.25
CA VAL A 22 7.27 -2.75 6.18
C VAL A 22 8.10 -3.07 7.42
N ILE A 23 7.47 -2.96 8.58
CA ILE A 23 8.07 -3.29 9.88
C ILE A 23 7.37 -4.54 10.40
N ILE A 24 8.14 -5.60 10.61
CA ILE A 24 7.66 -6.83 11.24
C ILE A 24 8.16 -6.85 12.68
N ARG A 25 7.24 -6.98 13.63
CA ARG A 25 7.57 -7.16 15.07
C ARG A 25 6.84 -8.39 15.59
N ARG A 26 7.19 -8.83 16.80
CA ARG A 26 6.50 -9.93 17.49
C ARG A 26 4.98 -9.73 17.56
N THR A 27 4.53 -8.48 17.68
CA THR A 27 3.11 -8.09 17.83
C THR A 27 2.42 -7.79 16.48
N GLY A 28 3.06 -8.10 15.35
CA GLY A 28 2.43 -8.06 14.02
C GLY A 28 3.21 -7.30 12.96
N LEU A 29 2.46 -6.69 12.04
CA LEU A 29 2.99 -5.95 10.90
C LEU A 29 2.54 -4.48 10.96
N TRP A 30 3.43 -3.60 10.55
CA TRP A 30 3.18 -2.16 10.38
C TRP A 30 3.75 -1.69 9.05
N VAL A 31 3.17 -0.61 8.54
CA VAL A 31 3.57 0.01 7.28
C VAL A 31 4.05 1.43 7.56
N ARG A 32 5.26 1.73 7.12
CA ARG A 32 5.81 3.09 7.08
C ARG A 32 5.33 3.77 5.80
N LEU A 33 4.84 5.00 5.90
CA LEU A 33 4.38 5.78 4.75
C LEU A 33 5.51 6.68 4.23
N ALA A 34 5.69 6.72 2.91
CA ALA A 34 6.70 7.56 2.27
C ALA A 34 6.37 9.06 2.46
N GLY A 35 7.41 9.87 2.68
CA GLY A 35 7.27 11.33 2.84
C GLY A 35 6.59 11.76 4.15
N SER A 36 6.42 10.86 5.12
CA SER A 36 5.86 11.14 6.44
C SER A 36 6.69 10.45 7.52
N GLU A 37 6.51 10.78 8.80
CA GLU A 37 6.98 10.00 9.97
C GLU A 37 5.96 8.98 10.50
N GLU A 38 4.79 8.94 9.86
CA GLU A 38 3.69 8.09 10.26
C GLU A 38 3.91 6.60 9.95
N VAL A 39 3.38 5.78 10.84
CA VAL A 39 3.34 4.31 10.77
C VAL A 39 1.91 3.88 11.07
N CYS A 40 1.33 3.01 10.23
CA CYS A 40 -0.04 2.52 10.40
C CYS A 40 -0.10 1.00 10.32
N ARG A 41 -1.27 0.43 10.64
CA ARG A 41 -1.51 -0.99 10.44
C ARG A 41 -1.96 -1.28 8.99
N PRO A 42 -1.73 -2.50 8.49
CA PRO A 42 -2.27 -2.94 7.21
C PRO A 42 -3.78 -2.78 7.08
N GLU A 43 -4.53 -3.10 8.14
CA GLU A 43 -6.00 -2.99 8.18
C GLU A 43 -6.53 -1.56 8.06
N ASP A 44 -5.68 -0.54 8.32
CA ASP A 44 -6.03 0.87 8.13
C ASP A 44 -5.87 1.32 6.66
N LEU A 45 -5.26 0.49 5.81
CA LEU A 45 -4.98 0.80 4.41
C LEU A 45 -6.06 0.23 3.50
N THR A 46 -6.68 1.09 2.70
CA THR A 46 -7.58 0.64 1.64
C THR A 46 -6.80 0.46 0.35
N PRO A 47 -6.80 -0.74 -0.27
CA PRO A 47 -6.17 -0.95 -1.56
C PRO A 47 -6.75 -0.02 -2.62
N ILE A 48 -5.88 0.60 -3.41
CA ILE A 48 -6.30 1.19 -4.67
C ILE A 48 -6.38 0.02 -5.65
N SER A 49 -7.57 -0.23 -6.21
CA SER A 49 -7.82 -1.38 -7.07
C SER A 49 -6.76 -1.49 -8.18
N PRO A 50 -6.10 -2.65 -8.37
CA PRO A 50 -5.08 -2.84 -9.39
C PRO A 50 -5.65 -2.87 -10.81
N HIS A 51 -6.96 -2.73 -11.01
CA HIS A 51 -7.53 -2.57 -12.36
C HIS A 51 -7.07 -1.30 -13.11
N ALA A 52 -6.25 -0.44 -12.49
CA ALA A 52 -5.51 0.63 -13.19
C ALA A 52 -4.07 0.24 -13.59
N TYR A 53 -3.58 -0.94 -13.18
CA TYR A 53 -2.22 -1.44 -13.46
C TYR A 53 -2.29 -2.95 -13.76
N GLY A 54 -2.93 -3.34 -14.87
CA GLY A 54 -2.99 -4.75 -15.24
C GLY A 54 -4.03 -5.14 -16.28
N LEU A 55 -4.05 -4.48 -17.43
CA LEU A 55 -4.45 -5.13 -18.68
C LEU A 55 -3.36 -4.79 -19.72
N PRO A 56 -2.66 -5.77 -20.32
CA PRO A 56 -2.14 -5.50 -21.66
C PRO A 56 -3.37 -5.25 -22.52
N GLU A 57 -3.43 -4.09 -23.19
CA GLU A 57 -4.41 -3.88 -24.25
C GLU A 57 -4.19 -5.00 -25.27
N GLY A 58 -5.06 -6.01 -25.22
CA GLY A 58 -5.14 -7.03 -26.25
C GLY A 58 -5.51 -6.31 -27.53
N ARG A 59 -4.53 -6.16 -28.42
CA ARG A 59 -4.75 -5.79 -29.82
C ARG A 59 -5.70 -6.83 -30.41
N HIS A 60 -6.89 -6.38 -30.82
CA HIS A 60 -7.69 -7.02 -31.85
C HIS A 60 -7.71 -6.09 -33.06
#